data_AF-D2JE00-F1
#
_entry.id   AF-D2JE00-F1
#
_cell.length_a   1.000
_cell.length_b   1.000
_cell.length_c   1.000
_cell.angle_alpha   90.00
_cell.angle_beta   90.00
_cell.angle_gamma   90.00
#
_symmetry.space_group_name_H-M   'P 1'
#
loop_
_entity.id
_entity.type
_entity.pdbx_description
1 polymer ?
#
loop_
_entity_poly.entity_id
_entity_poly.type
_entity_poly.pdbx_seq_one_letter_code
_entity_poly.pdbx_strand_id
1 'polypeptide(L)'
;MYQIWKKKNKQAYYKWHIDETYIKIKGQWHYLYRAIDADGHTLDISLRKKRDNHSAYTFIKRLIKQFGKPQMIITDQAPSTKVAISKVIKDFKLTPTVIVPLNI
;
A
#
# COMPACT_ATOMS: atom_id res chain seq x y z
N MET A 1 -11.52 16.29 2.92
CA MET A 1 -10.86 16.71 1.67
C MET A 1 -9.63 15.82 1.45
N TYR A 2 -9.68 14.90 0.50
CA TYR A 2 -8.51 14.08 0.12
C TYR A 2 -7.54 14.94 -0.70
N GLN A 3 -6.43 15.34 -0.10
CA GLN A 3 -5.35 16.00 -0.84
C GLN A 3 -4.44 14.94 -1.45
N ILE A 4 -4.57 14.70 -2.76
CA ILE A 4 -3.64 13.85 -3.51
C ILE A 4 -2.43 14.72 -3.88
N TRP A 5 -1.42 14.74 -3.01
CA TRP A 5 -0.21 15.51 -3.27
C TRP A 5 0.68 14.77 -4.29
N LYS A 6 0.74 15.31 -5.52
CA LYS A 6 1.60 14.85 -6.63
C LYS A 6 3.02 15.43 -6.61
N LYS A 7 3.44 16.15 -5.56
CA LYS A 7 4.76 16.80 -5.53
C LYS A 7 5.81 15.86 -4.95
N LYS A 8 6.95 15.74 -5.65
CA LYS A 8 8.14 14.97 -5.24
C LYS A 8 8.77 15.55 -3.97
N ASN A 9 8.23 15.26 -2.79
CA ASN A 9 8.79 15.65 -1.50
C ASN A 9 9.73 14.53 -1.00
N LYS A 10 11.05 14.68 -1.20
CA LYS A 10 12.05 13.60 -1.02
C LYS A 10 11.97 12.85 0.32
N GLN A 11 11.46 13.48 1.36
CA GLN A 11 11.35 12.94 2.72
C GLN A 11 10.14 12.00 2.94
N ALA A 12 9.04 12.21 2.19
CA ALA A 12 7.84 11.38 2.24
C ALA A 12 8.03 9.97 1.65
N TYR A 13 9.19 9.68 1.03
CA TYR A 13 9.41 8.45 0.26
C TYR A 13 10.13 7.34 1.01
N TYR A 14 10.49 7.57 2.26
CA TYR A 14 11.23 6.57 3.02
C TYR A 14 10.35 5.47 3.59
N LYS A 15 9.12 5.77 4.01
CA LYS A 15 8.27 4.82 4.73
C LYS A 15 6.82 4.91 4.28
N TRP A 16 6.26 3.79 3.87
CA TRP A 16 4.86 3.66 3.46
C TRP A 16 4.10 2.74 4.41
N HIS A 17 2.89 3.14 4.77
CA HIS A 17 1.92 2.27 5.42
C HIS A 17 0.90 1.83 4.37
N ILE A 18 0.74 0.52 4.20
CA ILE A 18 -0.16 -0.10 3.23
C ILE A 18 -1.09 -1.07 3.97
N ASP A 19 -2.37 -0.74 4.00
CA ASP A 19 -3.41 -1.56 4.62
C ASP A 19 -4.41 -2.08 3.58
N GLU A 20 -5.01 -3.24 3.90
CA GLU A 20 -6.16 -3.78 3.19
C GLU A 20 -7.35 -3.82 4.14
N THR A 21 -8.41 -3.09 3.80
CA THR A 21 -9.65 -3.09 4.57
C THR A 21 -10.84 -3.36 3.67
N TYR A 22 -12.03 -3.51 4.25
CA TYR A 22 -13.28 -3.73 3.54
C TYR A 22 -14.28 -2.65 3.90
N ILE A 23 -14.94 -2.09 2.89
CA ILE A 23 -15.94 -1.02 3.04
C ILE A 23 -17.24 -1.41 2.34
N LYS A 24 -18.37 -0.98 2.91
CA LYS A 24 -19.69 -1.27 2.36
C LYS A 24 -20.16 -0.09 1.50
N ILE A 25 -20.40 -0.34 0.21
CA ILE A 25 -20.89 0.66 -0.75
C ILE A 25 -22.19 0.14 -1.33
N LYS A 26 -23.29 0.90 -1.15
CA LYS A 26 -24.64 0.53 -1.63
C LYS A 26 -25.04 -0.91 -1.26
N GLY A 27 -24.77 -1.31 -0.01
CA GLY A 27 -25.09 -2.64 0.50
C GLY A 27 -24.06 -3.74 0.18
N GLN A 28 -23.08 -3.49 -0.68
CA GLN A 28 -22.10 -4.48 -1.13
C GLN A 28 -20.70 -4.24 -0.54
N TRP A 29 -20.07 -5.30 -0.05
CA TRP A 29 -18.70 -5.26 0.45
C TRP A 29 -17.69 -5.15 -0.68
N HIS A 30 -16.75 -4.23 -0.51
CA HIS A 30 -15.64 -3.99 -1.41
C HIS A 30 -14.33 -3.97 -0.63
N TYR A 31 -13.25 -4.40 -1.26
CA TYR A 31 -11.91 -4.33 -0.72
C TYR A 31 -11.27 -2.99 -1.08
N LEU A 32 -10.65 -2.35 -0.10
CA LEU A 32 -9.96 -1.08 -0.24
C LEU A 32 -8.49 -1.29 0.11
N TYR A 33 -7.62 -0.99 -0.84
CA TYR A 33 -6.20 -0.82 -0.61
C TYR A 33 -5.91 0.65 -0.42
N ARG A 34 -5.17 1.00 0.62
CA ARG A 34 -4.74 2.39 0.84
C ARG A 34 -3.25 2.40 1.16
N ALA A 35 -2.58 3.43 0.64
CA ALA A 35 -1.19 3.71 0.93
C ALA A 35 -1.05 5.14 1.43
N ILE A 36 -0.38 5.31 2.57
CA ILE A 36 -0.04 6.60 3.14
C ILE A 36 1.47 6.68 3.40
N ASP A 37 2.03 7.88 3.35
CA ASP A 37 3.41 8.13 3.78
C ASP A 37 3.52 8.29 5.31
N ALA A 38 4.74 8.51 5.80
CA ALA A 38 5.04 8.69 7.21
C ALA A 38 4.39 9.94 7.83
N ASP A 39 4.09 10.96 7.02
CA ASP A 39 3.46 12.20 7.45
C ASP A 39 1.91 12.09 7.42
N GLY A 40 1.38 10.93 7.04
CA GLY A 40 -0.05 10.66 6.95
C GLY A 40 -0.70 11.12 5.64
N HIS A 41 0.08 11.56 4.65
CA HIS A 41 -0.48 11.90 3.34
C HIS A 41 -0.84 10.65 2.56
N THR A 42 -1.98 10.70 1.88
CA THR A 42 -2.41 9.62 1.01
C THR A 42 -1.58 9.60 -0.27
N LEU A 43 -0.83 8.53 -0.47
CA LEU A 43 -0.12 8.26 -1.71
C LEU A 43 -1.10 7.79 -2.79
N ASP A 44 -1.97 6.85 -2.43
CA ASP A 44 -2.95 6.27 -3.35
C ASP A 44 -4.01 5.41 -2.66
N ILE A 45 -5.13 5.19 -3.34
CA ILE A 45 -6.24 4.33 -2.92
C ILE A 45 -6.75 3.50 -4.11
N SER A 46 -7.07 2.23 -3.89
CA SER A 46 -7.69 1.37 -4.89
C SER A 46 -8.86 0.58 -4.32
N LEU A 47 -10.03 0.72 -4.94
CA LEU A 47 -11.22 -0.06 -4.62
C LEU A 47 -11.35 -1.28 -5.55
N ARG A 48 -11.68 -2.45 -4.98
CA ARG A 48 -11.88 -3.71 -5.72
C ARG A 48 -13.13 -4.44 -5.22
N LYS A 49 -13.83 -5.13 -6.11
CA LYS A 49 -14.99 -5.96 -5.76
C LYS A 49 -14.60 -7.28 -5.07
N LYS A 50 -13.37 -7.75 -5.30
CA LYS A 50 -12.86 -9.02 -4.78
C LYS A 50 -11.47 -8.82 -4.21
N ARG A 51 -11.14 -9.65 -3.22
CA ARG A 51 -9.78 -9.78 -2.69
C ARG A 51 -8.91 -10.47 -3.73
N ASP A 52 -7.80 -9.84 -4.09
CA ASP A 52 -6.94 -10.37 -5.14
C ASP A 52 -5.47 -9.97 -4.91
N ASN A 53 -4.62 -10.98 -4.80
CA ASN A 53 -3.18 -10.83 -4.63
C ASN A 53 -2.55 -10.09 -5.83
N HIS A 54 -3.09 -10.28 -7.04
CA HIS A 54 -2.62 -9.58 -8.24
C HIS A 54 -2.97 -8.09 -8.20
N SER A 55 -4.16 -7.76 -7.72
CA SER A 55 -4.59 -6.37 -7.49
C SER A 55 -3.71 -5.67 -6.45
N ALA A 56 -3.42 -6.33 -5.32
CA ALA A 56 -2.51 -5.82 -4.29
C ALA A 56 -1.09 -5.61 -4.83
N TYR A 57 -0.55 -6.57 -5.60
CA TYR A 57 0.75 -6.43 -6.26
C TYR A 57 0.77 -5.24 -7.23
N THR A 58 -0.28 -5.11 -8.06
CA THR A 58 -0.38 -4.04 -9.06
C THR A 58 -0.48 -2.67 -8.39
N PHE A 59 -1.19 -2.58 -7.27
CA PHE A 59 -1.29 -1.39 -6.44
C PHE A 59 0.08 -0.94 -5.89
N ILE A 60 0.85 -1.86 -5.31
CA ILE A 60 2.19 -1.52 -4.79
C ILE A 60 3.16 -1.20 -5.94
N LYS A 61 3.08 -1.94 -7.05
CA LYS A 61 3.90 -1.72 -8.25
C LYS A 61 3.71 -0.33 -8.84
N ARG A 62 2.48 0.18 -8.91
CA ARG A 62 2.22 1.53 -9.43
C ARG A 62 2.78 2.62 -8.50
N LEU A 63 2.70 2.43 -7.19
CA LEU A 63 3.33 3.32 -6.21
C LEU A 63 4.85 3.38 -6.41
N ILE A 64 5.52 2.24 -6.56
CA ILE A 64 6.97 2.20 -6.80
C ILE A 64 7.36 2.91 -8.10
N LYS A 65 6.58 2.72 -9.17
CA LYS A 65 6.83 3.41 -10.45
C LYS A 65 6.65 4.92 -10.33
N GLN A 66 5.70 5.38 -9.53
CA GLN A 66 5.36 6.80 -9.40
C GLN A 66 6.29 7.54 -8.43
N PHE A 67 6.61 6.92 -7.29
CA PHE A 67 7.29 7.56 -6.17
C PHE A 67 8.72 7.04 -5.94
N GLY A 68 9.13 5.98 -6.64
CA GLY A 68 10.41 5.31 -6.43
C GLY A 68 10.32 4.19 -5.40
N LYS A 69 11.46 3.55 -5.12
CA LYS A 69 11.53 2.45 -4.14
C LYS A 69 11.42 3.02 -2.72
N PRO A 70 10.51 2.52 -1.88
CA PRO A 70 10.49 2.90 -0.47
C PRO A 70 11.67 2.25 0.26
N GLN A 71 12.13 2.87 1.35
CA GLN A 71 13.02 2.20 2.30
C GLN A 71 12.27 1.29 3.27
N MET A 72 10.98 1.55 3.53
CA MET A 72 10.15 0.81 4.47
C MET A 72 8.72 0.66 3.97
N ILE A 73 8.16 -0.55 4.08
CA ILE A 73 6.73 -0.82 3.87
C ILE A 73 6.19 -1.48 5.13
N ILE A 74 5.22 -0.84 5.78
CA ILE A 74 4.46 -1.39 6.90
C ILE A 74 3.11 -1.86 6.38
N THR A 75 2.68 -3.03 6.84
CA THR A 75 1.40 -3.62 6.47
C THR A 75 0.75 -4.34 7.65
N ASP A 76 -0.58 -4.43 7.62
CA ASP A 76 -1.40 -5.22 8.53
C ASP A 76 -1.29 -6.75 8.34
N GLN A 77 -0.44 -7.21 7.40
CA GLN A 77 -0.25 -8.62 7.04
C GLN A 77 -1.52 -9.34 6.57
N ALA A 78 -2.51 -8.62 6.06
CA ALA A 78 -3.66 -9.24 5.42
C ALA A 78 -3.17 -10.25 4.34
N PRO A 79 -3.73 -11.48 4.26
CA PRO A 79 -3.24 -12.55 3.38
C PRO A 79 -2.81 -12.15 1.97
N SER A 80 -3.59 -11.31 1.30
CA SER A 80 -3.32 -10.81 -0.06
C SER A 80 -2.18 -9.80 -0.12
N THR A 81 -2.13 -8.87 0.84
CA THR A 81 -1.06 -7.89 0.98
C THR A 81 0.27 -8.58 1.29
N LYS A 82 0.25 -9.64 2.10
CA LYS A 82 1.43 -10.47 2.40
C LYS A 82 2.02 -11.13 1.15
N VAL A 83 1.19 -11.79 0.33
CA VAL A 83 1.64 -12.41 -0.93
C VAL A 83 2.16 -11.35 -1.91
N ALA A 84 1.46 -10.22 -2.02
CA ALA A 84 1.87 -9.12 -2.87
C ALA A 84 3.22 -8.53 -2.46
N ILE A 85 3.45 -8.29 -1.17
CA ILE A 85 4.70 -7.74 -0.63
C ILE A 85 5.86 -8.68 -0.91
N SER A 86 5.72 -9.99 -0.65
CA SER A 86 6.78 -10.97 -0.96
C SER A 86 7.18 -10.93 -2.44
N LYS A 87 6.20 -10.79 -3.33
CA LYS A 87 6.44 -10.68 -4.78
C LYS A 87 7.12 -9.36 -5.14
N VAL A 88 6.68 -8.23 -4.57
CA VAL A 88 7.29 -6.91 -4.81
C VAL A 88 8.73 -6.85 -4.30
N ILE A 89 9.01 -7.39 -3.12
CA ILE A 89 10.37 -7.45 -2.56
C ILE A 89 11.31 -8.16 -3.55
N LYS A 90 10.87 -9.31 -4.09
CA LYS A 90 11.62 -10.06 -5.09
C LYS A 90 11.80 -9.27 -6.40
N ASP A 91 10.71 -8.74 -6.97
CA ASP A 91 10.72 -8.08 -8.27
C ASP A 91 11.52 -6.76 -8.27
N PHE A 92 11.48 -6.01 -7.17
CA PHE A 92 12.12 -4.70 -7.06
C PHE A 92 13.43 -4.71 -6.26
N LYS A 93 13.86 -5.87 -5.76
CA LYS A 93 15.04 -6.03 -4.89
C LYS A 93 14.99 -5.03 -3.72
N LEU A 94 13.85 -4.99 -3.02
CA LEU A 94 13.70 -4.15 -1.84
C LEU A 94 14.46 -4.79 -0.67
N THR A 95 15.16 -3.99 0.13
CA THR A 95 15.68 -4.45 1.42
C THR A 95 14.48 -4.78 2.31
N PRO A 96 14.50 -5.91 3.04
CA PRO A 96 13.36 -6.33 3.83
C PRO A 96 13.17 -5.35 4.98
N THR A 97 12.01 -4.68 5.00
CA THR A 97 11.74 -3.70 6.03
C THR A 97 10.50 -4.08 6.80
N VAL A 98 10.78 -4.48 8.04
CA VAL A 98 9.91 -4.66 9.20
C VAL A 98 8.42 -4.82 8.90
N ILE A 99 8.00 -6.08 8.92
CA ILE A 99 6.60 -6.45 9.05
C ILE A 99 6.22 -6.37 10.54
N VAL A 100 5.97 -5.17 11.05
CA VAL A 100 5.32 -5.02 12.36
C VAL A 100 3.82 -5.19 12.17
N PRO A 101 3.14 -6.10 12.91
CA PRO A 101 1.70 -5.97 13.04
C PRO A 101 1.42 -4.54 13.56
N LEU A 102 0.44 -3.87 12.96
CA LEU A 102 -0.06 -2.62 13.51
C LEU A 102 -0.67 -2.98 14.88
N ASN A 103 0.12 -2.87 15.95
CA ASN A 103 -0.44 -2.90 17.30
C ASN A 103 -1.32 -1.66 17.40
N ILE A 104 -2.63 -1.91 17.34
CA ILE A 104 -3.64 -1.08 17.97
C ILE A 104 -3.82 -1.65 19.38
#